data_AF-A0A836NZK7-F1
#
_entry.id   AF-A0A836NZK7-F1
#
_cell.length_a   1.000
_cell.length_b   1.000
_cell.length_c   1.000
_cell.angle_alpha   90.00
_cell.angle_beta   90.00
_cell.angle_gamma   90.00
#
_symmetry.space_group_name_H-M   'P 1'
#
loop_
_entity.id
_entity.type
_entity.pdbx_description
1 polymer ?
#
loop_
_entity_poly.entity_id
_entity_poly.type
_entity_poly.pdbx_seq_one_letter_code
_entity_poly.pdbx_strand_id
1 'polypeptide(L)'
;QAMREVSGPIIAIALVLCAVFVPMAFLSGVTGQFYKQFAVTIAISTVISAINSLTLSPALAAMLLKSHDAPKDGPSRLIDRLFGWLFRPFNRFFNTSSHKYQGAVSRALGKRGAVFVVYLLLLVGTGFMFKVVPGGFIPTQDKLYLIAGTKLPEGSSLERTNEVIRQITRIALQTEGVDHAIAFPGLNPLQFTNTPNTGTVFLTLKPFSQRSRTAAQINAEINARISQIQQGFAFAFMPPPILGLGQGSGYSLYIQDRAGLGYGQLQSAVNAMSGAISQTPGMQFPIGTYQANVPQLDAKVDRDKAKAQGVPLTNLFDTLQTYLGSSYINDFNRFGRTYQVIAQADGQFRDSVEDIANLRTRNANGDMVPIGSMVTLGQTYGPDPVIRYNGYPAADLIGEADPRVLSSTEAMQKLSSMAPQVLPNGMNIEWTDLSYQQSTQGNSALIVFPMAVLLAFLVLAALYESWTLPLAVILIVPMTLLSALFGVWLTGGDNNVFVQVGLVVLMGLACKNAILIVE
;
A
#
# COMPACT_ATOMS: atom_id res chain seq x y z
N GLN A 1 11.29 40.98 -32.61
CA GLN A 1 12.40 41.16 -31.65
C GLN A 1 12.26 40.23 -30.47
N ALA A 2 11.16 40.29 -29.71
CA ALA A 2 10.90 39.38 -28.57
C ALA A 2 11.20 37.90 -28.85
N MET A 3 10.68 37.31 -29.95
CA MET A 3 10.95 35.90 -30.29
C MET A 3 12.43 35.58 -30.56
N ARG A 4 13.25 36.54 -30.99
CA ARG A 4 14.70 36.30 -31.17
C ARG A 4 15.41 36.17 -29.81
N GLU A 5 14.87 36.78 -28.76
CA GLU A 5 15.44 36.77 -27.41
C GLU A 5 14.90 35.60 -26.57
N VAL A 6 13.63 35.19 -26.77
CA VAL A 6 12.99 34.17 -25.91
C VAL A 6 12.85 32.77 -26.52
N SER A 7 13.19 32.57 -27.79
CA SER A 7 13.06 31.22 -28.40
C SER A 7 14.05 30.21 -27.81
N GLY A 8 15.29 30.63 -27.58
CA GLY A 8 16.35 29.81 -26.98
C GLY A 8 15.93 29.25 -25.61
N PRO A 9 15.51 30.10 -24.65
CA PRO A 9 15.09 29.64 -23.34
C PRO A 9 13.85 28.74 -23.38
N ILE A 10 12.89 29.03 -24.26
CA ILE A 10 11.67 28.20 -24.39
C ILE A 10 12.03 26.78 -24.84
N ILE A 11 12.92 26.64 -25.83
CA ILE A 11 13.40 25.34 -26.32
C ILE A 11 14.22 24.65 -25.22
N ALA A 12 15.09 25.37 -24.53
CA ALA A 12 15.89 24.88 -23.41
C ALA A 12 15.03 24.23 -22.32
N ILE A 13 14.01 24.96 -21.87
CA ILE A 13 13.08 24.52 -20.85
C ILE A 13 12.36 23.24 -21.28
N ALA A 14 11.86 23.20 -22.52
CA ALA A 14 11.14 22.06 -23.04
C ALA A 14 12.03 20.81 -23.11
N LEU A 15 13.25 20.94 -23.64
CA LEU A 15 14.20 19.85 -23.75
C LEU A 15 14.65 19.33 -22.39
N VAL A 16 14.93 20.21 -21.42
CA VAL A 16 15.32 19.79 -20.06
C VAL A 16 14.20 19.04 -19.36
N LEU A 17 12.96 19.53 -19.45
CA LEU A 17 11.81 18.82 -18.88
C LEU A 17 11.64 17.45 -19.54
N CYS A 18 11.74 17.35 -20.87
CA CYS A 18 11.72 16.06 -21.55
C CYS A 18 12.88 15.14 -21.13
N ALA A 19 14.11 15.67 -21.01
CA ALA A 19 15.29 14.92 -20.62
C ALA A 19 15.19 14.34 -19.21
N VAL A 20 14.49 15.05 -18.31
CA VAL A 20 14.21 14.57 -16.95
C VAL A 20 13.12 13.51 -16.95
N PHE A 21 12.00 13.74 -17.63
CA PHE A 21 10.82 12.88 -17.53
C PHE A 21 10.82 11.65 -18.46
N VAL A 22 11.27 11.78 -19.70
CA VAL A 22 11.24 10.69 -20.68
C VAL A 22 11.95 9.43 -20.17
N PRO A 23 13.16 9.50 -19.57
CA PRO A 23 13.82 8.32 -19.00
C PRO A 23 13.00 7.63 -17.90
N MET A 24 12.23 8.38 -17.12
CA MET A 24 11.42 7.82 -16.03
C MET A 24 10.24 7.00 -16.56
N ALA A 25 9.79 7.26 -17.79
CA ALA A 25 8.74 6.48 -18.44
C ALA A 25 9.18 5.04 -18.77
N PHE A 26 10.50 4.76 -18.76
CA PHE A 26 11.07 3.43 -18.99
C PHE A 26 11.23 2.61 -17.70
N LEU A 27 10.92 3.19 -16.54
CA LEU A 27 10.96 2.44 -15.29
C LEU A 27 9.85 1.40 -15.26
N SER A 28 10.20 0.19 -14.84
CA SER A 28 9.30 -0.94 -14.68
C SER A 28 8.81 -1.07 -13.23
N GLY A 29 7.91 -2.01 -12.98
CA GLY A 29 7.33 -2.24 -11.67
C GLY A 29 6.23 -1.24 -11.29
N VAL A 30 5.68 -1.39 -10.08
CA VAL A 30 4.57 -0.56 -9.58
C VAL A 30 5.00 0.91 -9.50
N THR A 31 6.19 1.17 -8.97
CA THR A 31 6.75 2.52 -8.89
C THR A 31 6.92 3.13 -10.27
N GLY A 32 7.44 2.37 -11.23
CA GLY A 32 7.61 2.81 -12.61
C GLY A 32 6.30 3.17 -13.31
N GLN A 33 5.20 2.45 -13.03
CA GLN A 33 3.88 2.81 -13.57
C GLN A 33 3.40 4.17 -13.06
N PHE A 34 3.59 4.49 -11.77
CA PHE A 34 3.30 5.84 -11.27
C PHE A 34 4.15 6.90 -11.96
N TYR A 35 5.47 6.70 -12.03
CA TYR A 35 6.37 7.61 -12.73
C TYR A 35 5.97 7.83 -14.19
N LYS A 36 5.60 6.76 -14.90
CA LYS A 36 5.21 6.81 -16.31
C LYS A 36 4.00 7.70 -16.56
N GLN A 37 2.97 7.64 -15.71
CA GLN A 37 1.77 8.48 -15.87
C GLN A 37 2.11 9.97 -15.79
N PHE A 38 2.91 10.37 -14.80
CA PHE A 38 3.35 11.76 -14.68
C PHE A 38 4.33 12.16 -15.78
N ALA A 39 5.33 11.31 -16.06
CA ALA A 39 6.36 11.57 -17.04
C ALA A 39 5.79 11.80 -18.44
N VAL A 40 4.93 10.90 -18.92
CA VAL A 40 4.33 11.00 -20.26
C VAL A 40 3.42 12.22 -20.36
N THR A 41 2.59 12.45 -19.34
CA THR A 41 1.67 13.60 -19.32
C THR A 41 2.43 14.93 -19.34
N ILE A 42 3.46 15.06 -18.50
CA ILE A 42 4.26 16.29 -18.42
C ILE A 42 5.11 16.47 -19.68
N ALA A 43 5.75 15.43 -20.19
CA ALA A 43 6.56 15.52 -21.39
C ALA A 43 5.71 15.94 -22.61
N ILE A 44 4.58 15.28 -22.86
CA ILE A 44 3.70 15.59 -24.00
C ILE A 44 3.11 17.00 -23.86
N SER A 45 2.59 17.35 -22.68
CA SER A 45 2.02 18.69 -22.45
C SER A 45 3.08 19.80 -22.58
N THR A 46 4.32 19.54 -22.15
CA THR A 46 5.43 20.48 -22.31
C THR A 46 5.80 20.69 -23.78
N VAL A 47 5.88 19.61 -24.57
CA VAL A 47 6.16 19.71 -26.01
C VAL A 47 5.06 20.52 -26.73
N ILE A 48 3.79 20.22 -26.45
CA ILE A 48 2.67 20.98 -27.02
C ILE A 48 2.73 22.45 -26.57
N SER A 49 3.02 22.71 -25.31
CA SER A 49 3.18 24.07 -24.76
C SER A 49 4.33 24.83 -25.40
N ALA A 50 5.45 24.18 -25.69
CA ALA A 50 6.58 24.77 -26.38
C ALA A 50 6.22 25.13 -27.82
N ILE A 51 5.57 24.22 -28.56
CA ILE A 51 5.08 24.49 -29.92
C ILE A 51 4.12 25.69 -29.91
N ASN A 52 3.15 25.70 -28.99
CA ASN A 52 2.20 26.80 -28.84
C ASN A 52 2.90 28.13 -28.51
N SER A 53 3.90 28.11 -27.62
CA SER A 53 4.67 29.30 -27.22
C SER A 53 5.54 29.87 -28.33
N LEU A 54 6.01 29.01 -29.26
CA LEU A 54 6.81 29.43 -30.41
C LEU A 54 5.96 29.84 -31.63
N THR A 55 4.68 29.44 -31.69
CA THR A 55 3.82 29.63 -32.88
C THR A 55 2.60 30.51 -32.62
N LEU A 56 1.63 30.01 -31.84
CA LEU A 56 0.35 30.67 -31.63
C LEU A 56 0.47 31.88 -30.70
N SER A 57 1.21 31.76 -29.59
CA SER A 57 1.34 32.87 -28.63
C SER A 57 1.93 34.13 -29.26
N PRO A 58 3.02 34.07 -30.06
CA PRO A 58 3.58 35.25 -30.73
C PRO A 58 2.65 35.79 -31.82
N ALA A 59 1.95 34.91 -32.56
CA ALA A 59 1.00 35.32 -33.58
C ALA A 59 -0.20 36.08 -32.97
N LEU A 60 -0.79 35.54 -31.90
CA LEU A 60 -1.87 36.20 -31.16
C LEU A 60 -1.39 37.49 -30.50
N ALA A 61 -0.19 37.51 -29.92
CA ALA A 61 0.40 38.71 -29.35
C ALA A 61 0.54 39.82 -30.41
N ALA A 62 1.03 39.49 -31.61
CA ALA A 62 1.14 40.45 -32.70
C ALA A 62 -0.22 40.95 -33.23
N MET A 63 -1.26 40.11 -33.18
CA MET A 63 -2.61 40.49 -33.64
C MET A 63 -3.42 41.25 -32.59
N LEU A 64 -3.26 40.95 -31.31
CA LEU A 64 -4.14 41.43 -30.23
C LEU A 64 -3.50 42.52 -29.37
N LEU A 65 -2.17 42.50 -29.18
CA LEU A 65 -1.51 43.49 -28.33
C LEU A 65 -1.27 44.79 -29.10
N LYS A 66 -1.80 45.89 -28.56
CA LYS A 66 -1.53 47.24 -29.06
C LYS A 66 -0.18 47.73 -28.54
N SER A 67 0.44 48.66 -29.27
CA SER A 67 1.68 49.30 -28.82
C SER A 67 1.49 50.03 -27.49
N HIS A 68 2.57 50.17 -26.72
CA HIS A 68 2.53 50.84 -25.41
C HIS A 68 2.05 52.30 -25.51
N ASP A 69 2.34 52.95 -26.63
CA ASP A 69 1.95 54.33 -26.93
C ASP A 69 0.57 54.46 -27.61
N ALA A 70 -0.11 53.34 -27.88
CA ALA A 70 -1.45 53.37 -28.44
C ALA A 70 -2.44 53.95 -27.40
N PRO A 71 -3.42 54.77 -27.83
CA PRO A 71 -4.43 55.29 -26.93
C PRO A 71 -5.17 54.12 -26.27
N LYS A 72 -5.19 54.11 -24.92
CA LYS A 72 -5.94 53.11 -24.13
C LYS A 72 -7.35 52.99 -24.68
N ASP A 73 -7.76 51.78 -25.01
CA ASP A 73 -9.08 51.46 -25.50
C ASP A 73 -10.15 51.55 -24.39
N GLY A 74 -11.42 51.63 -24.79
CA GLY A 74 -12.56 51.76 -23.87
C GLY A 74 -12.54 50.77 -22.69
N PRO A 75 -12.28 49.46 -22.93
CA PRO A 75 -12.14 48.46 -21.88
C PRO A 75 -10.98 48.74 -20.92
N SER A 76 -9.79 49.08 -21.44
CA SER A 76 -8.62 49.39 -20.61
C SER A 76 -8.84 50.63 -19.73
N ARG A 77 -9.56 51.63 -20.22
CA ARG A 77 -9.92 52.82 -19.42
C ARG A 77 -10.90 52.49 -18.30
N LEU A 78 -11.86 51.60 -18.56
CA LEU A 78 -12.81 51.12 -17.55
C LEU A 78 -12.09 50.32 -16.46
N ILE A 79 -11.18 49.42 -16.86
CA ILE A 79 -10.34 48.62 -15.94
C ILE A 79 -9.44 49.52 -15.09
N ASP A 80 -8.76 50.50 -15.68
CA ASP A 80 -7.89 51.43 -14.94
C ASP A 80 -8.70 52.32 -13.99
N ARG A 81 -9.96 52.64 -14.33
CA ARG A 81 -10.86 53.40 -13.45
C ARG A 81 -11.38 52.56 -12.27
N LEU A 82 -11.70 51.29 -12.48
CA LEU A 82 -12.22 50.38 -11.44
C LEU A 82 -11.11 49.79 -10.56
N PHE A 83 -9.99 49.40 -11.16
CA PHE A 83 -8.91 48.63 -10.51
C PHE A 83 -7.55 49.32 -10.53
N GLY A 84 -7.38 50.46 -11.21
CA GLY A 84 -6.10 51.16 -11.27
C GLY A 84 -5.59 51.62 -9.90
N TRP A 85 -6.49 51.89 -8.94
CA TRP A 85 -6.12 52.20 -7.57
C TRP A 85 -5.45 51.01 -6.83
N LEU A 86 -5.72 49.77 -7.26
CA LEU A 86 -5.08 48.54 -6.78
C LEU A 86 -3.79 48.23 -7.57
N PHE A 87 -3.79 48.43 -8.88
CA PHE A 87 -2.62 48.15 -9.73
C PHE A 87 -1.45 49.10 -9.50
N ARG A 88 -1.70 50.38 -9.20
CA ARG A 88 -0.65 51.38 -8.95
C ARG A 88 0.22 51.06 -7.72
N PRO A 89 -0.32 50.79 -6.52
CA PRO A 89 0.50 50.41 -5.37
C PRO A 89 1.18 49.06 -5.59
N PHE A 90 0.52 48.10 -6.24
CA PHE A 90 1.12 46.82 -6.61
C PHE A 90 2.35 47.01 -7.53
N ASN A 91 2.21 47.75 -8.63
CA ASN A 91 3.32 48.02 -9.56
C ASN A 91 4.45 48.78 -8.87
N ARG A 92 4.13 49.75 -8.00
CA ARG A 92 5.14 50.48 -7.23
C ARG A 92 5.89 49.54 -6.28
N PHE A 93 5.19 48.64 -5.60
CA PHE A 93 5.78 47.62 -4.74
C PHE A 93 6.64 46.64 -5.53
N PHE A 94 6.16 46.14 -6.66
CA PHE A 94 6.87 45.21 -7.53
C PHE A 94 8.17 45.82 -8.05
N ASN A 95 8.11 47.04 -8.59
CA ASN A 95 9.31 47.75 -9.09
C ASN A 95 10.30 48.02 -7.96
N THR A 96 9.81 48.47 -6.79
CA THR A 96 10.67 48.69 -5.62
C THR A 96 11.34 47.40 -5.16
N SER A 97 10.60 46.28 -5.15
CA SER A 97 11.12 44.96 -4.78
C SER A 97 12.12 44.43 -5.79
N SER A 98 11.88 44.64 -7.09
CA SER A 98 12.82 44.28 -8.17
C SER A 98 14.15 45.03 -8.02
N HIS A 99 14.12 46.35 -7.81
CA HIS A 99 15.34 47.13 -7.56
C HIS A 99 16.06 46.70 -6.28
N LYS A 100 15.32 46.40 -5.20
CA LYS A 100 15.91 45.86 -3.95
C LYS A 100 16.56 44.50 -4.16
N TYR A 101 15.90 43.61 -4.91
CA TYR A 101 16.44 42.29 -5.27
C TYR A 101 17.72 42.43 -6.09
N GLN A 102 17.72 43.24 -7.15
CA GLN A 102 18.90 43.52 -7.97
C GLN A 102 20.05 44.08 -7.12
N GLY A 103 19.77 45.04 -6.24
CA GLY A 103 20.76 45.61 -5.33
C GLY A 103 21.28 44.63 -4.27
N ALA A 104 20.48 43.65 -3.85
CA ALA A 104 20.90 42.59 -2.94
C ALA A 104 21.81 41.57 -3.65
N VAL A 105 21.43 41.14 -4.86
CA VAL A 105 22.24 40.24 -5.69
C VAL A 105 23.59 40.88 -6.03
N SER A 106 23.60 42.15 -6.44
CA SER A 106 24.84 42.90 -6.73
C SER A 106 25.79 42.95 -5.51
N ARG A 107 25.26 43.19 -4.31
CA ARG A 107 26.05 43.15 -3.06
C ARG A 107 26.55 41.74 -2.72
N ALA A 108 25.75 40.71 -2.98
CA ALA A 108 26.14 39.32 -2.76
C ALA A 108 27.30 38.89 -3.69
N LEU A 109 27.31 39.38 -4.93
CA LEU A 109 28.41 39.16 -5.88
C LEU A 109 29.76 39.75 -5.41
N GLY A 110 29.73 40.77 -4.54
CA GLY A 110 30.93 41.33 -3.90
C GLY A 110 31.46 40.49 -2.72
N LYS A 111 30.68 39.54 -2.21
CA LYS A 111 31.02 38.66 -1.06
C LYS A 111 30.97 37.18 -1.45
N ARG A 112 31.55 36.83 -2.60
CA ARG A 112 31.48 35.48 -3.20
C ARG A 112 31.82 34.35 -2.24
N GLY A 113 32.89 34.51 -1.44
CA GLY A 113 33.29 33.51 -0.44
C GLY A 113 32.20 33.20 0.59
N ALA A 114 31.54 34.24 1.12
CA ALA A 114 30.43 34.06 2.06
C ALA A 114 29.22 33.37 1.41
N VAL A 115 28.92 33.68 0.14
CA VAL A 115 27.83 33.02 -0.61
C VAL A 115 28.10 31.53 -0.77
N PHE A 116 29.33 31.13 -1.11
CA PHE A 116 29.70 29.72 -1.22
C PHE A 116 29.67 28.98 0.14
N VAL A 117 30.05 29.64 1.23
CA VAL A 117 29.92 29.05 2.58
C VAL A 117 28.44 28.83 2.93
N VAL A 118 27.58 29.81 2.70
CA VAL A 118 26.13 29.65 2.91
C VAL A 118 25.57 28.53 2.04
N TYR A 119 25.97 28.45 0.77
CA TYR A 119 25.56 27.36 -0.11
C TYR A 119 26.02 25.99 0.39
N LEU A 120 27.27 25.88 0.87
CA LEU A 120 27.78 24.65 1.46
C LEU A 120 26.98 24.23 2.71
N LEU A 121 26.62 25.19 3.58
CA LEU A 121 25.75 24.92 4.73
C LEU A 121 24.37 24.42 4.30
N LEU A 122 23.81 24.97 3.23
CA LEU A 122 22.52 24.53 2.69
C LEU A 122 22.62 23.15 2.02
N LEU A 123 23.74 22.83 1.37
CA LEU A 123 24.00 21.47 0.88
C LEU A 123 24.07 20.45 2.01
N VAL A 124 24.79 20.77 3.09
CA VAL A 124 24.83 19.93 4.30
C VAL A 124 23.42 19.80 4.90
N GLY A 125 22.67 20.90 4.96
CA GLY A 125 21.27 20.91 5.38
C GLY A 125 20.38 20.01 4.51
N THR A 126 20.63 19.96 3.20
CA THR A 126 19.91 19.08 2.26
C THR A 126 20.18 17.62 2.61
N GLY A 127 21.45 17.25 2.75
CA GLY A 127 21.85 15.89 3.14
C GLY A 127 21.30 15.48 4.52
N PHE A 128 21.21 16.44 5.45
CA PHE A 128 20.58 16.22 6.75
C PHE A 128 19.07 16.01 6.64
N MET A 129 18.36 16.78 5.82
CA MET A 129 16.91 16.61 5.60
C MET A 129 16.55 15.26 4.99
N PHE A 130 17.37 14.72 4.08
CA PHE A 130 17.17 13.35 3.59
C PHE A 130 17.32 12.27 4.67
N LYS A 131 17.99 12.56 5.79
CA LYS A 131 18.07 11.65 6.94
C LYS A 131 16.96 11.85 7.96
N VAL A 132 16.44 13.07 8.08
CA VAL A 132 15.40 13.42 9.06
C VAL A 132 14.00 13.10 8.55
N VAL A 133 13.75 13.28 7.25
CA VAL A 133 12.44 12.95 6.66
C VAL A 133 12.30 11.42 6.57
N PRO A 134 11.27 10.83 7.19
CA PRO A 134 11.08 9.38 7.21
C PRO A 134 10.86 8.81 5.79
N GLY A 135 11.30 7.57 5.57
CA GLY A 135 11.14 6.88 4.28
C GLY A 135 9.76 6.27 4.10
N GLY A 136 9.08 6.62 3.01
CA GLY A 136 7.75 6.11 2.68
C GLY A 136 7.72 5.30 1.39
N PHE A 137 6.63 4.56 1.16
CA PHE A 137 6.34 3.99 -0.15
C PHE A 137 5.04 4.57 -0.72
N ILE A 138 3.88 4.07 -0.27
CA ILE A 138 2.58 4.59 -0.67
C ILE A 138 1.78 4.89 0.59
N PRO A 139 1.33 6.14 0.80
CA PRO A 139 0.59 6.51 1.99
C PRO A 139 -0.75 5.78 2.06
N THR A 140 -1.17 5.44 3.27
CA THR A 140 -2.51 4.90 3.52
C THR A 140 -3.57 5.96 3.25
N GLN A 141 -4.69 5.53 2.69
CA GLN A 141 -5.76 6.43 2.26
C GLN A 141 -7.04 6.10 3.00
N ASP A 142 -7.81 7.14 3.30
CA ASP A 142 -9.18 6.99 3.77
C ASP A 142 -10.08 6.60 2.58
N LYS A 143 -10.36 5.30 2.46
CA LYS A 143 -11.18 4.74 1.38
C LYS A 143 -12.66 4.63 1.71
N LEU A 144 -13.13 5.33 2.76
CA LEU A 144 -14.50 5.23 3.27
C LEU A 144 -14.89 3.84 3.79
N TYR A 145 -13.93 2.96 4.08
CA TYR A 145 -14.21 1.71 4.79
C TYR A 145 -13.00 1.25 5.62
N LEU A 146 -13.29 0.45 6.63
CA LEU A 146 -12.34 -0.26 7.48
C LEU A 146 -12.63 -1.76 7.43
N ILE A 147 -11.63 -2.57 7.76
CA ILE A 147 -11.79 -4.02 7.88
C ILE A 147 -11.58 -4.36 9.35
N ALA A 148 -12.62 -4.90 10.00
CA ALA A 148 -12.55 -5.42 11.35
C ALA A 148 -12.72 -6.93 11.34
N GLY A 149 -12.28 -7.63 12.37
CA GLY A 149 -12.41 -9.06 12.44
C GLY A 149 -12.06 -9.62 13.80
N THR A 150 -12.18 -10.94 13.91
CA THR A 150 -11.78 -11.68 15.10
C THR A 150 -11.22 -13.04 14.73
N LYS A 151 -10.25 -13.51 15.49
CA LYS A 151 -9.75 -14.89 15.49
C LYS A 151 -10.02 -15.50 16.86
N LEU A 152 -10.98 -16.42 16.94
CA LEU A 152 -11.26 -17.21 18.14
C LEU A 152 -10.26 -18.38 18.25
N PRO A 153 -10.12 -18.98 19.45
CA PRO A 153 -9.35 -20.21 19.62
C PRO A 153 -9.75 -21.30 18.63
N GLU A 154 -8.77 -22.10 18.21
CA GLU A 154 -8.95 -23.24 17.33
C GLU A 154 -10.02 -24.20 17.89
N GLY A 155 -10.88 -24.74 17.00
CA GLY A 155 -12.03 -25.57 17.40
C GLY A 155 -13.29 -24.82 17.81
N SER A 156 -13.29 -23.47 17.79
CA SER A 156 -14.51 -22.69 18.01
C SER A 156 -15.51 -22.87 16.86
N SER A 157 -16.79 -23.03 17.21
CA SER A 157 -17.87 -23.15 16.23
C SER A 157 -18.16 -21.83 15.51
N LEU A 158 -18.74 -21.92 14.31
CA LEU A 158 -19.19 -20.75 13.55
C LEU A 158 -20.20 -19.90 14.33
N GLU A 159 -21.04 -20.54 15.15
CA GLU A 159 -22.01 -19.87 16.00
C GLU A 159 -21.33 -18.96 17.03
N ARG A 160 -20.31 -19.47 17.75
CA ARG A 160 -19.51 -18.67 18.70
C ARG A 160 -18.82 -17.51 18.01
N THR A 161 -18.28 -17.72 16.82
CA THR A 161 -17.66 -16.66 16.02
C THR A 161 -18.69 -15.60 15.60
N ASN A 162 -19.89 -16.02 15.18
CA ASN A 162 -20.98 -15.12 14.80
C ASN A 162 -21.44 -14.24 15.98
N GLU A 163 -21.48 -14.76 17.21
CA GLU A 163 -21.77 -13.96 18.39
C GLU A 163 -20.75 -12.83 18.60
N VAL A 164 -19.46 -13.14 18.49
CA VAL A 164 -18.39 -12.14 18.62
C VAL A 164 -18.43 -11.13 17.48
N ILE A 165 -18.69 -11.57 16.25
CA ILE A 165 -18.84 -10.68 15.09
C ILE A 165 -20.03 -9.73 15.26
N ARG A 166 -21.15 -10.19 15.82
CA ARG A 166 -22.28 -9.33 16.19
C ARG A 166 -21.91 -8.31 17.26
N GLN A 167 -21.08 -8.71 18.24
CA GLN A 167 -20.56 -7.79 19.26
C GLN A 167 -19.67 -6.70 18.63
N ILE A 168 -18.72 -7.07 17.77
CA ILE A 168 -17.87 -6.13 17.01
C ILE A 168 -18.72 -5.18 16.18
N THR A 169 -19.71 -5.71 15.47
CA THR A 169 -20.64 -4.93 14.65
C THR A 169 -21.38 -3.88 15.49
N ARG A 170 -21.87 -4.26 16.68
CA ARG A 170 -22.56 -3.33 17.59
C ARG A 170 -21.64 -2.21 18.08
N ILE A 171 -20.41 -2.56 18.47
CA ILE A 171 -19.40 -1.60 18.93
C ILE A 171 -19.06 -0.61 17.81
N ALA A 172 -18.86 -1.11 16.59
CA ALA A 172 -18.53 -0.30 15.42
C ALA A 172 -19.68 0.65 15.05
N LEU A 173 -20.93 0.18 15.01
CA LEU A 173 -22.09 1.03 14.70
C LEU A 173 -22.36 2.11 15.77
N GLN A 174 -21.91 1.90 17.01
CA GLN A 174 -21.93 2.90 18.08
C GLN A 174 -20.77 3.91 18.01
N THR A 175 -19.84 3.74 17.07
CA THR A 175 -18.69 4.62 16.91
C THR A 175 -19.03 5.70 15.88
N GLU A 176 -18.83 6.97 16.26
CA GLU A 176 -19.15 8.10 15.39
C GLU A 176 -18.34 8.04 14.08
N GLY A 177 -19.04 8.11 12.94
CA GLY A 177 -18.44 8.11 11.61
C GLY A 177 -18.58 6.77 10.87
N VAL A 178 -19.00 5.69 11.52
CA VAL A 178 -19.41 4.44 10.86
C VAL A 178 -20.86 4.59 10.35
N ASP A 179 -21.14 4.08 9.15
CA ASP A 179 -22.47 4.14 8.50
C ASP A 179 -23.15 2.77 8.47
N HIS A 180 -22.48 1.78 7.88
CA HIS A 180 -22.95 0.39 7.83
C HIS A 180 -21.84 -0.61 8.13
N ALA A 181 -22.25 -1.82 8.53
CA ALA A 181 -21.37 -2.94 8.82
C ALA A 181 -21.86 -4.19 8.06
N ILE A 182 -21.00 -4.76 7.22
CA ILE A 182 -21.26 -5.98 6.45
C ILE A 182 -20.42 -7.10 7.05
N ALA A 183 -21.07 -8.04 7.73
CA ALA A 183 -20.42 -9.10 8.49
C ALA A 183 -20.40 -10.43 7.73
N PHE A 184 -19.24 -11.10 7.75
CA PHE A 184 -18.99 -12.42 7.19
C PHE A 184 -18.39 -13.32 8.30
N PRO A 185 -19.24 -13.95 9.14
CA PRO A 185 -18.79 -14.99 10.05
C PRO A 185 -18.22 -16.17 9.26
N GLY A 186 -17.08 -16.70 9.68
CA GLY A 186 -16.43 -17.83 9.01
C GLY A 186 -15.51 -17.44 7.85
N LEU A 187 -15.36 -16.15 7.52
CA LEU A 187 -14.45 -15.69 6.47
C LEU A 187 -13.14 -15.15 7.05
N ASN A 188 -12.02 -15.72 6.61
CA ASN A 188 -10.68 -15.23 6.88
C ASN A 188 -10.33 -14.04 5.95
N PRO A 189 -10.00 -12.84 6.48
CA PRO A 189 -9.74 -11.66 5.66
C PRO A 189 -8.36 -11.65 4.99
N LEU A 190 -7.38 -12.41 5.49
CA LEU A 190 -6.02 -12.42 4.94
C LEU A 190 -5.91 -13.41 3.78
N GLN A 191 -6.57 -14.56 3.92
CA GLN A 191 -6.46 -15.68 2.99
C GLN A 191 -7.69 -15.82 2.08
N PHE A 192 -8.81 -15.14 2.39
CA PHE A 192 -10.10 -15.32 1.71
C PHE A 192 -10.58 -16.78 1.68
N THR A 193 -10.26 -17.52 2.74
CA THR A 193 -10.69 -18.91 2.99
C THR A 193 -11.77 -18.94 4.05
N ASN A 194 -12.59 -19.99 4.03
CA ASN A 194 -13.63 -20.19 5.05
C ASN A 194 -13.04 -20.97 6.22
N THR A 195 -12.95 -20.35 7.40
CA THR A 195 -12.53 -20.98 8.65
C THR A 195 -13.51 -20.64 9.78
N PRO A 196 -14.13 -21.63 10.47
CA PRO A 196 -15.23 -21.38 11.41
C PRO A 196 -14.87 -20.46 12.60
N ASN A 197 -13.61 -20.46 13.04
CA ASN A 197 -13.12 -19.68 14.17
C ASN A 197 -12.70 -18.24 13.82
N THR A 198 -12.79 -17.84 12.54
CA THR A 198 -12.43 -16.48 12.09
C THR A 198 -13.66 -15.77 11.53
N GLY A 199 -13.74 -14.46 11.67
CA GLY A 199 -14.77 -13.68 11.01
C GLY A 199 -14.30 -12.28 10.64
N THR A 200 -14.93 -11.72 9.62
CA THR A 200 -14.60 -10.39 9.08
C THR A 200 -15.84 -9.51 9.04
N VAL A 201 -15.66 -8.22 9.26
CA VAL A 201 -16.68 -7.19 9.12
C VAL A 201 -16.11 -6.04 8.30
N PHE A 202 -16.73 -5.74 7.16
CA PHE A 202 -16.43 -4.54 6.39
C PHE A 202 -17.27 -3.39 6.93
N LEU A 203 -16.60 -2.41 7.53
CA LEU A 203 -17.22 -1.24 8.13
C LEU A 203 -17.15 -0.09 7.14
N THR A 204 -18.28 0.27 6.55
CA THR A 204 -18.37 1.45 5.70
C THR A 204 -18.46 2.70 6.56
N LEU A 205 -17.71 3.73 6.18
CA LEU A 205 -17.66 5.02 6.87
C LEU A 205 -18.57 6.02 6.16
N LYS A 206 -19.09 6.96 6.93
CA LYS A 206 -19.86 8.09 6.40
C LYS A 206 -19.02 8.89 5.39
N PRO A 207 -19.64 9.50 4.37
CA PRO A 207 -18.95 10.41 3.45
C PRO A 207 -18.22 11.52 4.20
N PHE A 208 -17.13 12.05 3.62
CA PHE A 208 -16.31 13.10 4.24
C PHE A 208 -17.11 14.35 4.66
N SER A 209 -18.22 14.67 3.99
CA SER A 209 -19.09 15.80 4.35
C SER A 209 -19.92 15.57 5.62
N GLN A 210 -20.02 14.34 6.10
CA GLN A 210 -20.87 13.92 7.22
C GLN A 210 -20.08 13.41 8.43
N ARG A 211 -18.74 13.52 8.40
CA ARG A 211 -17.87 13.19 9.53
C ARG A 211 -16.71 14.17 9.62
N SER A 212 -16.31 14.50 10.84
CA SER A 212 -15.13 15.33 11.13
C SER A 212 -13.86 14.50 11.33
N ARG A 213 -14.01 13.22 11.66
CA ARG A 213 -12.91 12.32 12.05
C ARG A 213 -12.37 11.54 10.86
N THR A 214 -11.07 11.28 10.85
CA THR A 214 -10.41 10.47 9.82
C THR A 214 -10.66 8.97 10.04
N ALA A 215 -10.57 8.16 8.98
CA ALA A 215 -10.68 6.71 9.10
C ALA A 215 -9.66 6.12 10.10
N ALA A 216 -8.44 6.66 10.14
CA ALA A 216 -7.41 6.23 11.10
C ALA A 216 -7.84 6.49 12.57
N GLN A 217 -8.47 7.64 12.85
CA GLN A 217 -8.98 7.96 14.19
C GLN A 217 -10.16 7.07 14.58
N ILE A 218 -11.03 6.72 13.63
CA ILE A 218 -12.15 5.80 13.85
C ILE A 218 -11.61 4.39 14.08
N ASN A 219 -10.64 3.95 13.28
CA ASN A 219 -9.98 2.64 13.41
C ASN A 219 -9.30 2.47 14.78
N ALA A 220 -8.59 3.50 15.25
CA ALA A 220 -7.93 3.48 16.55
C ALA A 220 -8.94 3.34 17.71
N GLU A 221 -10.08 4.05 17.65
CA GLU A 221 -11.13 3.92 18.65
C GLU A 221 -11.82 2.55 18.61
N ILE A 222 -12.11 2.03 17.42
CA ILE A 222 -12.70 0.70 17.26
C ILE A 222 -11.76 -0.35 17.85
N ASN A 223 -10.46 -0.33 17.51
CA ASN A 223 -9.46 -1.21 18.12
C ASN A 223 -9.43 -1.11 19.65
N ALA A 224 -9.44 0.12 20.20
CA ALA A 224 -9.43 0.31 21.64
C ALA A 224 -10.67 -0.32 22.32
N ARG A 225 -11.85 -0.25 21.68
CA ARG A 225 -13.09 -0.83 22.22
C ARG A 225 -13.18 -2.34 22.04
N ILE A 226 -12.81 -2.88 20.88
CA ILE A 226 -12.90 -4.32 20.60
C ILE A 226 -11.81 -5.13 21.32
N SER A 227 -10.71 -4.50 21.75
CA SER A 227 -9.66 -5.16 22.55
C SER A 227 -10.16 -5.71 23.88
N GLN A 228 -11.34 -5.29 24.36
CA GLN A 228 -11.99 -5.80 25.56
C GLN A 228 -12.70 -7.15 25.38
N ILE A 229 -12.84 -7.62 24.13
CA ILE A 229 -13.45 -8.91 23.81
C ILE A 229 -12.48 -10.03 24.23
N GLN A 230 -12.89 -10.86 25.18
CA GLN A 230 -12.04 -11.91 25.76
C GLN A 230 -12.14 -13.25 25.00
N GLN A 231 -13.20 -13.44 24.21
CA GLN A 231 -13.49 -14.68 23.51
C GLN A 231 -12.49 -15.00 22.40
N GLY A 232 -11.73 -14.02 21.91
CA GLY A 232 -10.76 -14.17 20.84
C GLY A 232 -9.97 -12.88 20.60
N PHE A 233 -9.05 -12.92 19.64
CA PHE A 233 -8.28 -11.75 19.24
C PHE A 233 -9.07 -10.93 18.20
N ALA A 234 -9.64 -9.81 18.63
CA ALA A 234 -10.33 -8.86 17.77
C ALA A 234 -9.40 -7.75 17.28
N PHE A 235 -9.52 -7.37 16.01
CA PHE A 235 -8.67 -6.37 15.36
C PHE A 235 -9.45 -5.54 14.35
N ALA A 236 -8.94 -4.35 14.03
CA ALA A 236 -9.39 -3.54 12.91
C ALA A 236 -8.21 -2.85 12.23
N PHE A 237 -8.22 -2.77 10.91
CA PHE A 237 -7.15 -2.16 10.13
C PHE A 237 -7.69 -1.41 8.90
N MET A 238 -6.85 -0.55 8.34
CA MET A 238 -7.19 0.23 7.15
C MET A 238 -6.99 -0.64 5.88
N PRO A 239 -7.79 -0.43 4.83
CA PRO A 239 -7.62 -1.19 3.59
C PRO A 239 -6.27 -0.90 2.90
N PRO A 240 -5.81 -1.79 2.01
CA PRO A 240 -4.55 -1.62 1.30
C PRO A 240 -4.59 -0.36 0.43
N PRO A 241 -3.49 0.42 0.34
CA PRO A 241 -3.41 1.63 -0.50
C PRO A 241 -3.75 1.39 -1.97
N ILE A 242 -3.33 0.26 -2.54
CA ILE A 242 -3.66 -0.14 -3.91
C ILE A 242 -4.55 -1.38 -3.87
N LEU A 243 -5.71 -1.29 -4.52
CA LEU A 243 -6.61 -2.43 -4.65
C LEU A 243 -5.94 -3.54 -5.48
N GLY A 244 -5.92 -4.77 -4.94
CA GLY A 244 -5.27 -5.91 -5.56
C GLY A 244 -3.80 -6.11 -5.18
N LEU A 245 -3.21 -5.25 -4.33
CA LEU A 245 -1.88 -5.45 -3.75
C LEU A 245 -2.00 -5.60 -2.23
N GLY A 246 -2.27 -6.84 -1.80
CA GLY A 246 -2.47 -7.21 -0.40
C GLY A 246 -3.87 -6.97 0.12
N GLN A 247 -4.09 -7.36 1.38
CA GLN A 247 -5.39 -7.33 2.04
C GLN A 247 -5.52 -6.27 3.14
N GLY A 248 -4.41 -5.68 3.58
CA GLY A 248 -4.39 -4.64 4.61
C GLY A 248 -3.30 -3.60 4.39
N SER A 249 -3.28 -2.57 5.23
CA SER A 249 -2.20 -1.59 5.31
C SER A 249 -1.01 -2.07 6.15
N GLY A 250 0.12 -1.37 6.00
CA GLY A 250 1.34 -1.63 6.75
C GLY A 250 2.27 -2.59 6.02
N TYR A 251 2.90 -3.49 6.78
CA TYR A 251 3.80 -4.51 6.23
C TYR A 251 3.09 -5.86 6.09
N SER A 252 3.45 -6.61 5.05
CA SER A 252 2.93 -7.95 4.76
C SER A 252 4.09 -8.89 4.45
N LEU A 253 4.17 -10.00 5.19
CA LEU A 253 5.22 -11.01 5.03
C LEU A 253 4.68 -12.42 5.26
N TYR A 254 5.43 -13.39 4.74
CA TYR A 254 5.29 -14.79 5.09
C TYR A 254 6.50 -15.27 5.87
N ILE A 255 6.29 -16.01 6.96
CA ILE A 255 7.34 -16.82 7.58
C ILE A 255 7.32 -18.18 6.89
N GLN A 256 8.42 -18.54 6.21
CA GLN A 256 8.55 -19.78 5.47
C GLN A 256 9.36 -20.81 6.23
N ASP A 257 8.92 -22.06 6.23
CA ASP A 257 9.73 -23.21 6.63
C ASP A 257 10.44 -23.80 5.40
N ARG A 258 11.73 -23.48 5.25
CA ARG A 258 12.57 -23.95 4.13
C ARG A 258 13.32 -25.24 4.45
N ALA A 259 13.38 -25.64 5.72
CA ALA A 259 14.08 -26.83 6.18
C ALA A 259 13.14 -28.01 6.46
N GLY A 260 11.83 -27.81 6.40
CA GLY A 260 10.84 -28.86 6.66
C GLY A 260 10.75 -29.24 8.14
N LEU A 261 10.90 -28.26 9.03
CA LEU A 261 10.84 -28.41 10.48
C LEU A 261 9.42 -28.77 10.98
N GLY A 262 8.38 -28.48 10.19
CA GLY A 262 7.02 -28.91 10.42
C GLY A 262 6.08 -27.83 10.98
N TYR A 263 4.78 -28.13 10.96
CA TYR A 263 3.73 -27.13 11.21
C TYR A 263 3.72 -26.56 12.63
N GLY A 264 4.01 -27.38 13.65
CA GLY A 264 4.07 -26.93 15.05
C GLY A 264 5.26 -26.01 15.33
N GLN A 265 6.39 -26.28 14.69
CA GLN A 265 7.61 -25.48 14.78
C GLN A 265 7.38 -24.13 14.09
N LEU A 266 6.70 -24.14 12.94
CA LEU A 266 6.29 -22.92 12.26
C LEU A 266 5.34 -22.09 13.12
N GLN A 267 4.38 -22.70 13.82
CA GLN A 267 3.50 -21.99 14.76
C GLN A 267 4.30 -21.34 15.90
N SER A 268 5.26 -22.07 16.45
CA SER A 268 6.13 -21.56 17.52
C SER A 268 6.96 -20.36 17.05
N ALA A 269 7.48 -20.41 15.82
CA ALA A 269 8.22 -19.32 15.22
C ALA A 269 7.34 -18.09 14.93
N VAL A 270 6.11 -18.29 14.45
CA VAL A 270 5.12 -17.21 14.26
C VAL A 270 4.80 -16.53 15.60
N ASN A 271 4.58 -17.31 16.66
CA ASN A 271 4.28 -16.79 17.99
C ASN A 271 5.48 -16.00 18.56
N ALA A 272 6.70 -16.53 18.40
CA ALA A 272 7.93 -15.86 18.83
C ALA A 272 8.14 -14.53 18.08
N MET A 273 7.98 -14.54 16.75
CA MET A 273 8.08 -13.34 15.93
C MET A 273 6.99 -12.32 16.29
N SER A 274 5.74 -12.75 16.47
CA SER A 274 4.63 -11.87 16.85
C SER A 274 4.86 -11.21 18.22
N GLY A 275 5.38 -11.98 19.19
CA GLY A 275 5.80 -11.48 20.49
C GLY A 275 6.91 -10.43 20.38
N ALA A 276 7.97 -10.72 19.63
CA ALA A 276 9.09 -9.79 19.43
C ALA A 276 8.67 -8.49 18.71
N ILE A 277 7.78 -8.60 17.72
CA ILE A 277 7.17 -7.44 17.04
C ILE A 277 6.39 -6.59 18.04
N SER A 278 5.52 -7.20 18.85
CA SER A 278 4.68 -6.47 19.80
C SER A 278 5.47 -5.73 20.89
N GLN A 279 6.69 -6.19 21.20
CA GLN A 279 7.59 -5.53 22.14
C GLN A 279 8.42 -4.40 21.50
N THR A 280 8.38 -4.26 20.19
CA THR A 280 9.15 -3.25 19.47
C THR A 280 8.41 -1.91 19.51
N PRO A 281 9.01 -0.83 20.07
CA PRO A 281 8.37 0.48 20.11
C PRO A 281 7.97 0.97 18.72
N GLY A 282 6.72 1.39 18.57
CA GLY A 282 6.14 1.86 17.29
C GLY A 282 5.52 0.76 16.43
N MET A 283 5.61 -0.52 16.81
CA MET A 283 4.90 -1.62 16.13
C MET A 283 3.63 -2.01 16.90
N GLN A 284 2.58 -2.36 16.18
CA GLN A 284 1.38 -2.97 16.75
C GLN A 284 1.49 -4.49 16.77
N PHE A 285 0.62 -5.16 17.53
CA PHE A 285 0.55 -6.62 17.50
C PHE A 285 0.18 -7.09 16.08
N PRO A 286 0.97 -7.95 15.44
CA PRO A 286 0.71 -8.37 14.07
C PRO A 286 -0.45 -9.36 14.00
N ILE A 287 -1.16 -9.34 12.89
CA ILE A 287 -2.29 -10.21 12.60
C ILE A 287 -1.79 -11.34 11.71
N GLY A 288 -2.02 -12.59 12.15
CA GLY A 288 -1.68 -13.78 11.39
C GLY A 288 -2.77 -14.83 11.49
N THR A 289 -3.06 -15.50 10.38
CA THR A 289 -4.18 -16.47 10.32
C THR A 289 -3.72 -17.92 10.28
N TYR A 290 -2.41 -18.17 10.20
CA TYR A 290 -1.84 -19.48 10.43
C TYR A 290 -2.27 -20.08 11.78
N GLN A 291 -2.68 -21.34 11.74
CA GLN A 291 -3.12 -22.13 12.89
C GLN A 291 -2.76 -23.59 12.60
N ALA A 292 -1.93 -24.17 13.46
CA ALA A 292 -1.35 -25.52 13.27
C ALA A 292 -1.94 -26.57 14.21
N ASN A 293 -2.74 -26.16 15.20
CA ASN A 293 -3.18 -27.00 16.30
C ASN A 293 -4.72 -27.12 16.33
N VAL A 294 -5.34 -27.16 15.14
CA VAL A 294 -6.79 -27.33 15.01
C VAL A 294 -7.18 -28.77 15.39
N PRO A 295 -8.12 -28.96 16.34
CA PRO A 295 -8.59 -30.29 16.70
C PRO A 295 -9.24 -31.00 15.51
N GLN A 296 -8.82 -32.23 15.26
CA GLN A 296 -9.30 -33.08 14.17
C GLN A 296 -9.62 -34.48 14.69
N LEU A 297 -10.55 -35.17 14.03
CA LEU A 297 -10.87 -36.57 14.30
C LEU A 297 -10.28 -37.43 13.18
N ASP A 298 -9.37 -38.33 13.55
CA ASP A 298 -8.74 -39.31 12.64
C ASP A 298 -9.51 -40.63 12.70
N ALA A 299 -10.14 -41.01 11.58
CA ALA A 299 -10.91 -42.23 11.45
C ALA A 299 -10.02 -43.38 10.95
N LYS A 300 -9.50 -44.18 11.89
CA LYS A 300 -8.62 -45.32 11.59
C LYS A 300 -9.44 -46.55 11.24
N VAL A 301 -9.44 -46.93 9.97
CA VAL A 301 -10.14 -48.11 9.46
C VAL A 301 -9.33 -49.38 9.69
N ASP A 302 -9.91 -50.32 10.44
CA ASP A 302 -9.42 -51.69 10.59
C ASP A 302 -9.88 -52.53 9.40
N ARG A 303 -8.96 -52.71 8.44
CA ARG A 303 -9.22 -53.43 7.19
C ARG A 303 -9.50 -54.91 7.41
N ASP A 304 -8.93 -55.51 8.45
CA ASP A 304 -9.11 -56.93 8.76
C ASP A 304 -10.50 -57.17 9.32
N LYS A 305 -10.98 -56.29 10.23
CA LYS A 305 -12.36 -56.33 10.73
C LYS A 305 -13.39 -56.04 9.64
N ALA A 306 -13.12 -55.08 8.76
CA ALA A 306 -14.00 -54.80 7.62
C ALA A 306 -14.14 -56.03 6.72
N LYS A 307 -13.02 -56.70 6.40
CA LYS A 307 -13.02 -57.92 5.59
C LYS A 307 -13.71 -59.09 6.28
N ALA A 308 -13.49 -59.29 7.58
CA ALA A 308 -14.14 -60.33 8.37
C ALA A 308 -15.67 -60.18 8.43
N GLN A 309 -16.16 -58.93 8.41
CA GLN A 309 -17.59 -58.60 8.39
C GLN A 309 -18.18 -58.53 6.97
N GLY A 310 -17.38 -58.81 5.93
CA GLY A 310 -17.80 -58.77 4.53
C GLY A 310 -18.11 -57.36 4.02
N VAL A 311 -17.55 -56.31 4.63
CA VAL A 311 -17.78 -54.91 4.24
C VAL A 311 -16.74 -54.47 3.20
N PRO A 312 -17.16 -54.10 1.97
CA PRO A 312 -16.27 -53.48 1.00
C PRO A 312 -15.76 -52.13 1.52
N LEU A 313 -14.45 -51.88 1.41
CA LEU A 313 -13.85 -50.62 1.89
C LEU A 313 -14.43 -49.40 1.16
N THR A 314 -14.78 -49.52 -0.12
CA THR A 314 -15.45 -48.46 -0.89
C THR A 314 -16.77 -48.06 -0.22
N ASN A 315 -17.63 -49.01 0.12
CA ASN A 315 -18.90 -48.73 0.79
C ASN A 315 -18.70 -48.03 2.14
N LEU A 316 -17.66 -48.42 2.89
CA LEU A 316 -17.32 -47.78 4.16
C LEU A 316 -16.89 -46.32 3.96
N PHE A 317 -15.99 -46.05 3.02
CA PHE A 317 -15.56 -44.68 2.70
C PHE A 317 -16.69 -43.84 2.10
N ASP A 318 -17.52 -44.41 1.23
CA ASP A 318 -18.70 -43.73 0.67
C ASP A 318 -19.72 -43.37 1.76
N THR A 319 -19.86 -44.23 2.77
CA THR A 319 -20.71 -43.96 3.95
C THR A 319 -20.10 -42.80 4.74
N LEU A 320 -18.82 -42.85 5.09
CA LEU A 320 -18.16 -41.74 5.80
C LEU A 320 -18.25 -40.42 5.02
N GLN A 321 -18.00 -40.45 3.71
CA GLN A 321 -18.07 -39.29 2.83
C GLN A 321 -19.49 -38.73 2.73
N THR A 322 -20.48 -39.58 2.47
CA THR A 322 -21.87 -39.13 2.30
C THR A 322 -22.44 -38.58 3.60
N TYR A 323 -22.23 -39.24 4.74
CA TYR A 323 -22.81 -38.79 6.00
C TYR A 323 -22.09 -37.55 6.57
N LEU A 324 -20.75 -37.51 6.53
CA LEU A 324 -19.96 -36.46 7.18
C LEU A 324 -19.44 -35.39 6.20
N GLY A 325 -18.83 -35.81 5.11
CA GLY A 325 -18.13 -34.95 4.14
C GLY A 325 -19.01 -34.29 3.09
N SER A 326 -20.26 -34.73 2.97
CA SER A 326 -21.15 -34.48 1.83
C SER A 326 -20.68 -35.17 0.55
N SER A 327 -21.63 -35.71 -0.22
CA SER A 327 -21.36 -36.35 -1.50
C SER A 327 -22.12 -35.66 -2.62
N TYR A 328 -21.41 -35.28 -3.68
CA TYR A 328 -22.03 -34.82 -4.91
C TYR A 328 -22.60 -36.02 -5.67
N ILE A 329 -23.89 -35.98 -5.97
CA ILE A 329 -24.61 -37.07 -6.62
C ILE A 329 -24.71 -36.82 -8.12
N ASN A 330 -25.32 -35.71 -8.51
CA ASN A 330 -25.53 -35.31 -9.89
C ASN A 330 -25.98 -33.85 -9.96
N ASP A 331 -26.35 -33.43 -11.16
CA ASP A 331 -26.97 -32.14 -11.44
C ASP A 331 -28.41 -32.33 -11.92
N PHE A 332 -29.27 -31.35 -11.66
CA PHE A 332 -30.60 -31.27 -12.27
C PHE A 332 -30.94 -29.85 -12.70
N ASN A 333 -31.77 -29.74 -13.74
CA ASN A 333 -32.18 -28.45 -14.29
C ASN A 333 -33.53 -28.02 -13.72
N ARG A 334 -33.60 -26.79 -13.19
CA ARG A 334 -34.84 -26.16 -12.74
C ARG A 334 -34.74 -24.66 -12.98
N PHE A 335 -35.85 -24.01 -13.35
CA PHE A 335 -35.88 -22.55 -13.54
C PHE A 335 -34.80 -22.00 -14.52
N GLY A 336 -34.43 -22.79 -15.53
CA GLY A 336 -33.38 -22.41 -16.50
C GLY A 336 -31.95 -22.41 -15.94
N ARG A 337 -31.72 -23.02 -14.76
CA ARG A 337 -30.41 -23.17 -14.14
C ARG A 337 -30.14 -24.63 -13.79
N THR A 338 -28.87 -25.00 -13.79
CA THR A 338 -28.39 -26.30 -13.32
C THR A 338 -28.06 -26.20 -11.83
N TYR A 339 -28.59 -27.12 -11.04
CA TYR A 339 -28.39 -27.20 -9.59
C TYR A 339 -27.69 -28.50 -9.24
N GLN A 340 -26.69 -28.42 -8.39
CA GLN A 340 -26.02 -29.58 -7.82
C GLN A 340 -26.93 -30.28 -6.79
N VAL A 341 -26.93 -31.60 -6.81
CA VAL A 341 -27.55 -32.45 -5.80
C VAL A 341 -26.44 -32.95 -4.89
N ILE A 342 -26.46 -32.49 -3.65
CA ILE A 342 -25.51 -32.88 -2.61
C ILE A 342 -26.27 -33.68 -1.55
N ALA A 343 -25.80 -34.89 -1.26
CA ALA A 343 -26.29 -35.72 -0.16
C ALA A 343 -25.40 -35.52 1.06
N GLN A 344 -26.01 -35.22 2.21
CA GLN A 344 -25.35 -35.13 3.51
C GLN A 344 -26.31 -35.61 4.60
N ALA A 345 -25.78 -36.14 5.70
CA ALA A 345 -26.60 -36.36 6.89
C ALA A 345 -27.00 -35.03 7.55
N ASP A 346 -28.24 -34.95 8.04
CA ASP A 346 -28.70 -33.83 8.85
C ASP A 346 -27.84 -33.69 10.12
N GLY A 347 -27.65 -32.45 10.58
CA GLY A 347 -26.69 -32.12 11.65
C GLY A 347 -26.85 -32.96 12.91
N GLN A 348 -28.09 -33.21 13.35
CA GLN A 348 -28.39 -33.98 14.56
C GLN A 348 -27.88 -35.43 14.56
N PHE A 349 -27.45 -35.97 13.41
CA PHE A 349 -26.90 -37.32 13.27
C PHE A 349 -25.37 -37.32 13.07
N ARG A 350 -24.72 -36.18 13.29
CA ARG A 350 -23.27 -36.00 13.14
C ARG A 350 -22.72 -34.91 14.07
N ASP A 351 -23.39 -34.66 15.19
CA ASP A 351 -23.01 -33.64 16.16
C ASP A 351 -21.96 -34.18 17.15
N SER A 352 -22.00 -35.48 17.46
CA SER A 352 -21.08 -36.11 18.39
C SER A 352 -20.19 -37.19 17.77
N VAL A 353 -19.12 -37.55 18.48
CA VAL A 353 -18.20 -38.63 18.07
C VAL A 353 -18.91 -39.98 18.09
N GLU A 354 -19.86 -40.16 19.02
CA GLU A 354 -20.68 -41.36 19.15
C GLU A 354 -21.63 -41.54 17.96
N ASP A 355 -22.15 -40.46 17.40
CA ASP A 355 -22.99 -40.51 16.20
C ASP A 355 -22.23 -41.10 15.01
N ILE A 356 -20.94 -40.74 14.87
CA ILE A 356 -20.07 -41.29 13.82
C ILE A 356 -19.95 -42.80 13.97
N ALA A 357 -19.73 -43.31 15.19
CA ALA A 357 -19.60 -44.75 15.42
C ALA A 357 -20.90 -45.53 15.12
N ASN A 358 -22.04 -44.87 15.25
CA ASN A 358 -23.37 -45.43 15.00
C ASN A 358 -23.79 -45.46 13.53
N LEU A 359 -23.08 -44.75 12.64
CA LEU A 359 -23.33 -44.79 11.20
C LEU A 359 -23.28 -46.23 10.69
N ARG A 360 -24.14 -46.57 9.72
CA ARG A 360 -24.31 -47.93 9.24
C ARG A 360 -23.90 -48.03 7.78
N THR A 361 -23.14 -49.06 7.43
CA THR A 361 -22.79 -49.40 6.04
C THR A 361 -23.23 -50.82 5.71
N ARG A 362 -23.44 -51.12 4.43
CA ARG A 362 -23.96 -52.42 3.97
C ARG A 362 -22.81 -53.38 3.66
N ASN A 363 -22.87 -54.60 4.21
CA ASN A 363 -21.95 -55.69 3.88
C ASN A 363 -22.38 -56.45 2.60
N ALA A 364 -21.55 -57.38 2.13
CA ALA A 364 -21.80 -58.20 0.95
C ALA A 364 -23.03 -59.12 1.08
N ASN A 365 -23.44 -59.45 2.30
CA ASN A 365 -24.63 -60.26 2.59
C ASN A 365 -25.93 -59.42 2.64
N GLY A 366 -25.81 -58.09 2.55
CA GLY A 366 -26.93 -57.16 2.62
C GLY A 366 -27.22 -56.62 4.03
N ASP A 367 -26.51 -57.06 5.06
CA ASP A 367 -26.70 -56.61 6.45
C ASP A 367 -26.13 -55.20 6.66
N MET A 368 -26.76 -54.44 7.57
CA MET A 368 -26.30 -53.11 7.97
C MET A 368 -25.41 -53.19 9.21
N VAL A 369 -24.13 -52.91 9.02
CA VAL A 369 -23.09 -53.02 10.04
C VAL A 369 -22.70 -51.62 10.54
N PRO A 370 -22.61 -51.37 11.86
CA PRO A 370 -22.16 -50.09 12.38
C PRO A 370 -20.68 -49.88 12.08
N ILE A 371 -20.30 -48.69 11.64
CA ILE A 371 -18.91 -48.41 11.28
C ILE A 371 -17.99 -48.45 12.51
N GLY A 372 -18.50 -48.19 13.71
CA GLY A 372 -17.73 -48.32 14.96
C GLY A 372 -17.20 -49.73 15.23
N SER A 373 -17.70 -50.79 14.57
CA SER A 373 -17.12 -52.14 14.68
C SER A 373 -15.79 -52.28 13.95
N MET A 374 -15.47 -51.37 13.03
CA MET A 374 -14.32 -51.43 12.11
C MET A 374 -13.58 -50.09 11.99
N VAL A 375 -14.05 -49.02 12.62
CA VAL A 375 -13.42 -47.70 12.63
C VAL A 375 -13.15 -47.31 14.06
N THR A 376 -11.89 -46.98 14.35
CA THR A 376 -11.48 -46.37 15.61
C THR A 376 -11.27 -44.88 15.39
N LEU A 377 -12.00 -44.05 16.14
CA LEU A 377 -11.86 -42.59 16.08
C LEU A 377 -10.79 -42.15 17.08
N GLY A 378 -9.74 -41.49 16.59
CA GLY A 378 -8.69 -40.88 17.41
C GLY A 378 -8.74 -39.36 17.32
N GLN A 379 -8.39 -38.67 18.40
CA GLN A 379 -8.17 -37.22 18.34
C GLN A 379 -6.76 -36.94 17.83
N THR A 380 -6.64 -36.00 16.90
CA THR A 380 -5.37 -35.48 16.39
C THR A 380 -5.46 -33.96 16.24
N TYR A 381 -4.34 -33.32 15.95
CA TYR A 381 -4.28 -31.89 15.69
C TYR A 381 -3.58 -31.65 14.36
N GLY A 382 -4.04 -30.66 13.62
CA GLY A 382 -3.49 -30.35 12.31
C GLY A 382 -3.69 -28.91 11.89
N PRO A 383 -3.00 -28.48 10.82
CA PRO A 383 -3.17 -27.14 10.27
C PRO A 383 -4.48 -26.98 9.50
N ASP A 384 -5.09 -25.80 9.60
CA ASP A 384 -6.25 -25.41 8.77
C ASP A 384 -6.28 -23.90 8.50
N PRO A 385 -6.07 -23.43 7.26
CA PRO A 385 -5.61 -24.18 6.09
C PRO A 385 -4.09 -24.36 6.08
N VAL A 386 -3.61 -25.24 5.20
CA VAL A 386 -2.18 -25.31 4.85
C VAL A 386 -1.88 -24.32 3.74
N ILE A 387 -0.95 -23.40 4.00
CA ILE A 387 -0.51 -22.42 3.01
C ILE A 387 0.93 -22.68 2.60
N ARG A 388 1.19 -22.40 1.32
CA ARG A 388 2.53 -22.41 0.76
C ARG A 388 2.82 -21.07 0.09
N TYR A 389 3.99 -20.51 0.36
CA TYR A 389 4.50 -19.34 -0.34
C TYR A 389 5.82 -19.72 -1.02
N ASN A 390 5.97 -19.41 -2.31
CA ASN A 390 7.10 -19.87 -3.15
C ASN A 390 7.37 -21.39 -3.07
N GLY A 391 6.30 -22.19 -2.88
CA GLY A 391 6.41 -23.64 -2.79
C GLY A 391 6.80 -24.19 -1.41
N TYR A 392 7.04 -23.35 -0.40
CA TYR A 392 7.35 -23.78 0.98
C TYR A 392 6.14 -23.61 1.91
N PRO A 393 5.91 -24.49 2.91
CA PRO A 393 4.95 -24.22 3.98
C PRO A 393 5.21 -22.85 4.60
N ALA A 394 4.16 -22.04 4.75
CA ALA A 394 4.31 -20.66 5.16
C ALA A 394 3.15 -20.19 6.03
N ALA A 395 3.45 -19.23 6.90
CA ALA A 395 2.49 -18.55 7.75
C ALA A 395 2.42 -17.08 7.37
N ASP A 396 1.23 -16.58 7.08
CA ASP A 396 0.96 -15.17 6.80
C ASP A 396 1.07 -14.34 8.09
N LEU A 397 1.68 -13.17 7.95
CA LEU A 397 1.77 -12.18 9.02
C LEU A 397 1.71 -10.78 8.41
N ILE A 398 0.68 -10.02 8.80
CA ILE A 398 0.56 -8.60 8.47
C ILE A 398 0.64 -7.76 9.74
N GLY A 399 1.03 -6.51 9.63
CA GLY A 399 0.99 -5.61 10.77
C GLY A 399 1.21 -4.17 10.40
N GLU A 400 0.96 -3.29 11.36
CA GLU A 400 1.10 -1.85 11.19
C GLU A 400 2.19 -1.30 12.11
N ALA A 401 2.89 -0.29 11.62
CA ALA A 401 3.78 0.54 12.40
C ALA A 401 3.17 1.94 12.53
N ASP A 402 3.32 2.59 13.67
CA ASP A 402 2.94 3.99 13.84
C ASP A 402 3.88 4.86 12.97
N PRO A 403 3.36 5.52 11.91
CA PRO A 403 4.18 6.32 11.01
C PRO A 403 4.88 7.50 11.70
N ARG A 404 4.45 7.90 12.90
CA ARG A 404 5.08 8.96 13.70
C ARG A 404 6.34 8.49 14.42
N VAL A 405 6.48 7.18 14.63
CA VAL A 405 7.59 6.57 15.37
C VAL A 405 8.52 5.80 14.44
N LEU A 406 7.94 5.03 13.52
CA LEU A 406 8.68 4.23 12.55
C LEU A 406 8.09 4.44 11.16
N SER A 407 8.96 4.83 10.24
CA SER A 407 8.62 4.83 8.83
C SER A 407 8.46 3.41 8.30
N SER A 408 7.72 3.24 7.20
CA SER A 408 7.52 1.92 6.58
C SER A 408 8.85 1.21 6.26
N THR A 409 9.85 1.96 5.80
CA THR A 409 11.19 1.42 5.49
C THR A 409 11.92 0.99 6.77
N GLU A 410 11.87 1.79 7.83
CA GLU A 410 12.51 1.43 9.12
C GLU A 410 11.83 0.23 9.76
N ALA A 411 10.51 0.13 9.65
CA ALA A 411 9.74 -1.00 10.13
C ALA A 411 10.19 -2.30 9.43
N MET A 412 10.28 -2.28 8.09
CA MET A 412 10.76 -3.44 7.33
C MET A 412 12.24 -3.78 7.61
N GLN A 413 13.10 -2.78 7.79
CA GLN A 413 14.50 -3.00 8.15
C GLN A 413 14.65 -3.64 9.53
N LYS A 414 13.89 -3.16 10.53
CA LYS A 414 13.85 -3.76 11.87
C LYS A 414 13.38 -5.21 11.80
N LEU A 415 12.30 -5.50 11.09
CA LEU A 415 11.79 -6.87 10.89
C LEU A 415 12.83 -7.77 10.22
N SER A 416 13.51 -7.28 9.17
CA SER A 416 14.58 -8.01 8.48
C SER A 416 15.78 -8.30 9.38
N SER A 417 16.13 -7.36 10.28
CA SER A 417 17.23 -7.55 11.24
C SER A 417 16.87 -8.46 12.41
N MET A 418 15.58 -8.50 12.78
CA MET A 418 15.04 -9.28 13.90
C MET A 418 14.80 -10.74 13.50
N ALA A 419 14.35 -10.98 12.27
CA ALA A 419 14.01 -12.32 11.80
C ALA A 419 15.12 -13.36 12.03
N PRO A 420 16.41 -13.11 11.70
CA PRO A 420 17.48 -14.08 11.97
C PRO A 420 17.77 -14.34 13.46
N GLN A 421 17.33 -13.45 14.34
CA GLN A 421 17.56 -13.55 15.79
C GLN A 421 16.44 -14.31 16.50
N VAL A 422 15.22 -14.22 15.96
CA VAL A 422 14.00 -14.79 16.56
C VAL A 422 13.60 -16.10 15.89
N LEU A 423 13.80 -16.23 14.58
CA LEU A 423 13.40 -17.41 13.83
C LEU A 423 14.46 -18.53 13.97
N PRO A 424 14.05 -19.80 14.07
CA PRO A 424 14.95 -20.93 14.02
C PRO A 424 15.70 -21.01 12.68
N ASN A 425 16.91 -21.59 12.71
CA ASN A 425 17.65 -21.91 11.49
C ASN A 425 16.79 -22.75 10.53
N GLY A 426 16.68 -22.31 9.28
CA GLY A 426 15.82 -22.95 8.28
C GLY A 426 14.46 -22.27 8.07
N MET A 427 14.11 -21.29 8.90
CA MET A 427 12.98 -20.39 8.67
C MET A 427 13.43 -18.99 8.32
N ASN A 428 12.75 -18.38 7.34
CA ASN A 428 13.03 -17.01 6.92
C ASN A 428 11.72 -16.25 6.67
N ILE A 429 11.79 -14.92 6.76
CA ILE A 429 10.71 -14.07 6.26
C ILE A 429 10.86 -13.86 4.76
N GLU A 430 9.73 -13.74 4.08
CA GLU A 430 9.66 -13.34 2.68
C GLU A 430 8.61 -12.24 2.56
N TRP A 431 8.98 -11.11 1.93
CA TRP A 431 8.07 -9.99 1.73
C TRP A 431 7.04 -10.31 0.66
N THR A 432 5.82 -9.82 0.83
CA THR A 432 4.75 -9.95 -0.16
C THR A 432 4.02 -8.62 -0.35
N ASP A 433 3.07 -8.57 -1.27
CA ASP A 433 2.23 -7.39 -1.56
C ASP A 433 3.04 -6.10 -1.78
N LEU A 434 2.59 -4.98 -1.18
CA LEU A 434 3.28 -3.69 -1.25
C LEU A 434 4.65 -3.73 -0.56
N SER A 435 4.84 -4.54 0.48
CA SER A 435 6.15 -4.69 1.13
C SER A 435 7.18 -5.32 0.19
N TYR A 436 6.77 -6.27 -0.66
CA TYR A 436 7.66 -6.80 -1.69
C TYR A 436 8.06 -5.73 -2.70
N GLN A 437 7.10 -4.91 -3.15
CA GLN A 437 7.38 -3.80 -4.08
C GLN A 437 8.33 -2.78 -3.43
N GLN A 438 8.12 -2.44 -2.16
CA GLN A 438 8.98 -1.53 -1.42
C GLN A 438 10.39 -2.11 -1.20
N SER A 439 10.51 -3.40 -0.85
CA SER A 439 11.81 -4.05 -0.65
C SER A 439 12.62 -4.16 -1.94
N THR A 440 11.96 -4.39 -3.07
CA THR A 440 12.64 -4.60 -4.37
C THR A 440 12.89 -3.30 -5.13
N GLN A 441 11.99 -2.32 -5.05
CA GLN A 441 12.05 -1.07 -5.81
C GLN A 441 12.45 0.15 -4.96
N GLY A 442 12.56 0.02 -3.64
CA GLY A 442 12.93 1.13 -2.74
C GLY A 442 14.26 1.79 -3.10
N ASN A 443 15.18 1.06 -3.74
CA ASN A 443 16.48 1.58 -4.18
C ASN A 443 16.48 2.20 -5.58
N SER A 444 15.40 2.07 -6.37
CA SER A 444 15.37 2.57 -7.74
C SER A 444 15.49 4.11 -7.80
N ALA A 445 14.93 4.82 -6.82
CA ALA A 445 15.02 6.27 -6.74
C ALA A 445 16.47 6.78 -6.67
N LEU A 446 17.35 6.06 -5.96
CA LEU A 446 18.78 6.39 -5.85
C LEU A 446 19.51 6.35 -7.20
N ILE A 447 19.00 5.58 -8.17
CA ILE A 447 19.57 5.49 -9.52
C ILE A 447 18.90 6.51 -10.44
N VAL A 448 17.58 6.68 -10.33
CA VAL A 448 16.79 7.56 -11.21
C VAL A 448 17.15 9.03 -11.04
N PHE A 449 17.32 9.50 -9.80
CA PHE A 449 17.62 10.91 -9.55
C PHE A 449 18.95 11.35 -10.17
N PRO A 450 20.10 10.68 -9.92
CA PRO A 450 21.37 11.01 -10.56
C PRO A 450 21.30 10.90 -12.09
N MET A 451 20.61 9.89 -12.63
CA MET A 451 20.45 9.74 -14.07
C MET A 451 19.69 10.91 -14.69
N ALA A 452 18.61 11.38 -14.05
CA ALA A 452 17.84 12.52 -14.52
C ALA A 452 18.65 13.82 -14.47
N VAL A 453 19.43 14.04 -13.40
CA VAL A 453 20.35 15.19 -13.30
C VAL A 453 21.43 15.13 -14.38
N LEU A 454 21.99 13.95 -14.63
CA LEU A 454 23.00 13.74 -15.66
C LEU A 454 22.44 14.05 -17.06
N LEU A 455 21.24 13.56 -17.38
CA LEU A 455 20.62 13.81 -18.68
C LEU A 455 20.23 15.27 -18.87
N ALA A 456 19.71 15.92 -17.81
CA ALA A 456 19.47 17.36 -17.83
C ALA A 456 20.77 18.15 -18.06
N PHE A 457 21.86 17.76 -17.41
CA PHE A 457 23.19 18.35 -17.61
C PHE A 457 23.66 18.22 -19.05
N LEU A 458 23.58 17.02 -19.64
CA LEU A 458 24.03 16.77 -21.00
C LEU A 458 23.22 17.55 -22.04
N VAL A 459 21.91 17.66 -21.85
CA VAL A 459 21.04 18.45 -22.74
C VAL A 459 21.35 19.93 -22.66
N LEU A 460 21.56 20.47 -21.46
CA LEU A 460 21.98 21.86 -21.29
C LEU A 460 23.39 22.11 -21.84
N ALA A 461 24.31 21.17 -21.67
CA ALA A 461 25.67 21.29 -22.19
C ALA A 461 25.68 21.32 -23.71
N ALA A 462 24.84 20.50 -24.35
CA ALA A 462 24.65 20.51 -25.80
C ALA A 462 24.01 21.81 -26.29
N LEU A 463 23.05 22.36 -25.55
CA LEU A 463 22.35 23.59 -25.94
C LEU A 463 23.23 24.84 -25.81
N TYR A 464 23.96 24.97 -24.70
CA TYR A 464 24.83 26.11 -24.43
C TYR A 464 26.24 25.96 -25.00
N GLU A 465 26.54 24.84 -25.65
CA GLU A 465 27.87 24.51 -26.17
C GLU A 465 28.97 24.67 -25.10
N SER A 466 28.64 24.35 -23.83
CA SER A 466 29.47 24.63 -22.67
C SER A 466 29.24 23.65 -21.54
N TRP A 467 30.31 23.22 -20.88
CA TRP A 467 30.26 22.35 -19.71
C TRP A 467 30.07 23.12 -18.39
N THR A 468 30.33 24.44 -18.39
CA THR A 468 30.31 25.26 -17.16
C THR A 468 28.96 25.93 -16.92
N LEU A 469 28.30 26.42 -17.96
CA LEU A 469 26.97 27.07 -17.86
C LEU A 469 25.89 26.13 -17.29
N PRO A 470 25.79 24.85 -17.71
CA PRO A 470 24.84 23.90 -17.14
C PRO A 470 25.06 23.64 -15.65
N LEU A 471 26.31 23.72 -15.17
CA LEU A 471 26.63 23.51 -13.77
C LEU A 471 26.01 24.62 -12.91
N ALA A 472 26.02 25.87 -13.38
CA ALA A 472 25.33 26.97 -12.71
C ALA A 472 23.81 26.75 -12.60
N VAL A 473 23.20 26.12 -13.63
CA VAL A 473 21.78 25.77 -13.63
C VAL A 473 21.50 24.66 -12.62
N ILE A 474 22.30 23.59 -12.58
CA ILE A 474 22.03 22.42 -11.72
C ILE A 474 22.25 22.68 -10.23
N LEU A 475 23.10 23.66 -9.86
CA LEU A 475 23.31 24.02 -8.45
C LEU A 475 22.03 24.53 -7.76
N ILE A 476 20.96 24.87 -8.49
CA ILE A 476 19.66 25.19 -7.89
C ILE A 476 18.94 23.94 -7.34
N VAL A 477 19.25 22.75 -7.87
CA VAL A 477 18.50 21.52 -7.57
C VAL A 477 18.55 21.16 -6.08
N PRO A 478 19.73 21.09 -5.41
CA PRO A 478 19.78 20.79 -3.98
C PRO A 478 18.97 21.76 -3.12
N MET A 479 18.95 23.04 -3.49
CA MET A 479 18.18 24.07 -2.77
C MET A 479 16.68 23.84 -2.85
N THR A 480 16.20 23.37 -4.01
CA THR A 480 14.79 23.02 -4.19
C THR A 480 14.42 21.73 -3.47
N LEU A 481 15.31 20.75 -3.45
CA LEU A 481 15.11 19.52 -2.68
C LEU A 481 15.05 19.80 -1.18
N LEU A 482 15.97 20.63 -0.67
CA LEU A 482 15.95 21.09 0.73
C LEU A 482 14.62 21.75 1.09
N SER A 483 14.17 22.70 0.27
CA SER A 483 12.95 23.46 0.54
C SER A 483 11.70 22.56 0.50
N ALA A 484 11.66 21.62 -0.46
CA ALA A 484 10.57 20.66 -0.59
C ALA A 484 10.53 19.68 0.60
N LEU A 485 11.67 19.09 0.96
CA LEU A 485 11.77 18.18 2.10
C LEU A 485 11.50 18.87 3.43
N PHE A 486 11.92 20.12 3.59
CA PHE A 486 11.57 20.93 4.76
C PHE A 486 10.04 21.13 4.86
N GLY A 487 9.37 21.36 3.73
CA GLY A 487 7.90 21.42 3.68
C GLY A 487 7.24 20.09 4.08
N VAL A 488 7.73 18.97 3.54
CA VAL A 488 7.24 17.62 3.89
C VAL A 488 7.42 17.36 5.38
N TRP A 489 8.60 17.65 5.91
CA TRP A 489 8.91 17.53 7.34
C TRP A 489 7.97 18.38 8.21
N LEU A 490 7.72 19.64 7.83
CA LEU A 490 6.82 20.54 8.56
C LEU A 490 5.38 20.02 8.61
N THR A 491 4.94 19.32 7.56
CA THR A 491 3.61 18.69 7.50
C THR A 491 3.55 17.32 8.18
N GLY A 492 4.67 16.79 8.69
CA GLY A 492 4.76 15.45 9.26
C GLY A 492 4.60 14.33 8.22
N GLY A 493 4.91 14.61 6.95
CA GLY A 493 4.86 13.64 5.86
C GLY A 493 6.13 12.81 5.74
N ASP A 494 6.09 11.82 4.86
CA ASP A 494 7.19 10.92 4.53
C ASP A 494 7.70 11.11 3.10
N ASN A 495 8.94 10.72 2.84
CA ASN A 495 9.53 10.69 1.50
C ASN A 495 9.03 9.46 0.73
N ASN A 496 7.75 9.50 0.36
CA ASN A 496 7.05 8.47 -0.40
C ASN A 496 7.17 8.68 -1.93
N VAL A 497 6.63 7.74 -2.72
CA VAL A 497 6.73 7.78 -4.19
C VAL A 497 6.12 9.06 -4.79
N PHE A 498 5.03 9.59 -4.23
CA PHE A 498 4.43 10.84 -4.71
C PHE A 498 5.32 12.05 -4.43
N VAL A 499 5.94 12.10 -3.25
CA VAL A 499 6.93 13.14 -2.91
C VAL A 499 8.11 13.07 -3.86
N GLN A 500 8.65 11.88 -4.14
CA GLN A 500 9.77 11.71 -5.06
C GLN A 500 9.42 12.19 -6.49
N VAL A 501 8.24 11.86 -7.01
CA VAL A 501 7.75 12.41 -8.28
C VAL A 501 7.68 13.94 -8.21
N GLY A 502 7.14 14.50 -7.12
CA GLY A 502 7.10 15.95 -6.90
C GLY A 502 8.48 16.60 -6.89
N LEU A 503 9.49 15.97 -6.26
CA LEU A 503 10.87 16.45 -6.23
C LEU A 503 11.48 16.49 -7.63
N VAL A 504 11.20 15.49 -8.47
CA VAL A 504 11.62 15.49 -9.88
C VAL A 504 10.97 16.65 -10.65
N VAL A 505 9.68 16.88 -10.45
CA VAL A 505 8.95 17.98 -11.10
C VAL A 505 9.53 19.33 -10.68
N LEU A 506 9.76 19.51 -9.37
CA LEU A 506 10.35 20.73 -8.83
C LEU A 506 11.75 20.96 -9.36
N MET A 507 12.56 19.91 -9.53
CA MET A 507 13.88 20.00 -10.16
C MET A 507 13.78 20.57 -11.58
N GLY A 508 12.89 20.04 -12.42
CA GLY A 508 12.70 20.55 -13.79
C GLY A 508 12.23 22.01 -13.81
N LEU A 509 11.29 22.37 -12.92
CA LEU A 509 10.79 23.74 -12.79
C LEU A 509 11.86 24.72 -12.24
N ALA A 510 12.72 24.24 -11.34
CA ALA A 510 13.81 25.03 -10.81
C ALA A 510 14.87 25.30 -11.87
N CYS A 511 15.24 24.27 -12.65
CA CYS A 511 16.12 24.41 -13.80
C CYS A 511 15.54 25.42 -14.80
N LYS A 512 14.22 25.40 -15.07
CA LYS A 512 13.56 26.41 -15.91
C LYS A 512 13.86 27.85 -15.45
N ASN A 513 13.72 28.13 -14.15
CA ASN A 513 13.97 29.47 -13.63
C ASN A 513 15.45 29.86 -13.70
N ALA A 514 16.34 28.90 -13.46
CA ALA A 514 17.77 29.13 -13.55
C ALA A 514 18.24 29.34 -15.00
N ILE A 515 17.66 28.62 -15.97
CA ILE A 515 17.91 28.81 -17.40
C ILE A 515 17.61 30.25 -17.81
N LEU A 516 16.44 30.79 -17.45
CA LEU A 516 16.04 32.18 -17.77
C LEU A 516 16.95 33.27 -17.18
N ILE A 517 17.77 32.94 -16.18
CA ILE A 517 18.71 33.88 -15.55
C ILE A 517 20.12 33.73 -16.12
N VAL A 518 20.49 32.51 -16.53
CA VAL A 518 21.82 32.18 -17.04
C VAL A 518 21.95 32.51 -18.53
N GLU A 519 20.87 32.31 -19.29
CA GLU A 519 20.71 32.77 -20.68
C GLU A 519 20.36 34.26 -20.72
#